data_AF-A0A7C7JIT0-F1
#
_entry.id   AF-A0A7C7JIT0-F1
#
_cell.length_a   1.000
_cell.length_b   1.000
_cell.length_c   1.000
_cell.angle_alpha   90.00
_cell.angle_beta   90.00
_cell.angle_gamma   90.00
#
_symmetry.space_group_name_H-M   'P 1'
#
loop_
_entity.id
_entity.type
_entity.pdbx_description
1 polymer ?
#
loop_
_entity_poly.entity_id
_entity_poly.type
_entity_poly.pdbx_seq_one_letter_code
_entity_poly.pdbx_strand_id
1 'polypeptide(L)'
;HVVRAHQENVVSHQGSSFEAICVENAAAILDLWKDEKVVAIDEAQFFDAEIINVCNELSKNGARIIIAGLDMDFQGVPFGPMPNLLSIAEYVTKVHAICLSCGNLAQFSHRTVGEKEQVLVGAVNEYKPLCRSCYNKLKH
;
A
#
# COMPACT_ATOMS: atom_id res chain seq x y z
N HIS A 1 -11.50 -12.89 -0.20
CA HIS A 1 -11.40 -12.27 -1.53
C HIS A 1 -10.20 -11.33 -1.50
N VAL A 2 -9.26 -11.41 -2.46
CA VAL A 2 -8.14 -10.47 -2.55
C VAL A 2 -8.39 -9.56 -3.76
N VAL A 3 -8.35 -8.25 -3.54
CA VAL A 3 -8.57 -7.23 -4.56
C VAL A 3 -7.35 -6.32 -4.62
N ARG A 4 -6.96 -5.91 -5.84
CA ARG A 4 -5.73 -5.18 -6.10
C ARG A 4 -5.96 -4.05 -7.09
N ALA A 5 -5.29 -2.92 -6.87
CA ALA A 5 -5.11 -1.90 -7.90
C ALA A 5 -3.86 -2.26 -8.72
N HIS A 6 -4.00 -2.24 -10.05
CA HIS A 6 -2.93 -2.41 -11.06
C HIS A 6 -2.46 -3.84 -11.37
N GLN A 7 -2.12 -4.06 -12.66
CA GLN A 7 -1.76 -5.34 -13.28
C GLN A 7 -0.51 -6.01 -12.67
N GLU A 8 -0.58 -7.35 -12.68
CA GLU A 8 0.42 -8.39 -12.40
C GLU A 8 0.37 -9.06 -11.02
N ASN A 9 0.57 -10.39 -11.04
CA ASN A 9 0.31 -11.37 -9.98
C ASN A 9 0.88 -11.00 -8.60
N VAL A 10 0.18 -11.42 -7.54
CA VAL A 10 0.74 -11.41 -6.17
C VAL A 10 1.71 -12.58 -6.04
N VAL A 11 3.00 -12.30 -6.19
CA VAL A 11 4.05 -13.21 -5.73
C VAL A 11 4.45 -12.72 -4.34
N SER A 12 3.97 -13.38 -3.29
CA SER A 12 4.56 -13.17 -1.98
C SER A 12 6.01 -13.67 -2.07
N HIS A 13 6.95 -12.93 -1.45
CA HIS A 13 8.35 -13.34 -1.33
C HIS A 13 8.54 -14.72 -0.64
N GLN A 14 7.44 -15.36 -0.18
CA GLN A 14 7.41 -16.63 0.57
C GLN A 14 6.58 -17.74 -0.12
N GLY A 15 6.39 -17.68 -1.44
CA GLY A 15 5.97 -18.87 -2.24
C GLY A 15 4.52 -19.32 -2.08
N SER A 16 3.67 -18.53 -1.40
CA SER A 16 2.21 -18.71 -1.38
C SER A 16 1.56 -17.54 -2.15
N SER A 17 0.87 -17.85 -3.24
CA SER A 17 0.12 -16.88 -4.06
C SER A 17 -1.37 -17.07 -3.84
N PHE A 18 -2.09 -15.99 -3.52
CA PHE A 18 -3.54 -15.95 -3.53
C PHE A 18 -4.01 -15.33 -4.84
N GLU A 19 -5.08 -15.87 -5.43
CA GLU A 19 -5.73 -15.24 -6.60
C GLU A 19 -6.23 -13.85 -6.21
N ALA A 20 -5.72 -12.82 -6.89
CA ALA A 20 -6.11 -11.43 -6.71
C ALA A 20 -6.90 -10.95 -7.93
N ILE A 21 -8.00 -10.25 -7.69
CA ILE A 21 -8.77 -9.59 -8.75
C ILE A 21 -8.23 -8.16 -8.92
N CYS A 22 -7.77 -7.84 -10.12
CA CYS A 22 -7.39 -6.48 -10.46
C CYS A 22 -8.63 -5.65 -10.78
N VAL A 23 -8.75 -4.49 -10.15
CA VAL A 23 -9.84 -3.53 -10.41
C VAL A 23 -9.25 -2.18 -10.82
N GLU A 24 -9.97 -1.45 -11.67
CA GLU A 24 -9.55 -0.13 -12.17
C GLU A 24 -9.86 1.02 -11.21
N ASN A 25 -10.87 0.85 -10.36
CA ASN A 25 -11.31 1.84 -9.38
C ASN A 25 -11.87 1.15 -8.13
N ALA A 26 -12.03 1.89 -7.05
CA ALA A 26 -12.47 1.33 -5.78
C ALA A 26 -13.94 0.84 -5.82
N ALA A 27 -14.80 1.53 -6.56
CA ALA A 27 -16.23 1.21 -6.61
C ALA A 27 -16.49 -0.21 -7.13
N ALA A 28 -15.69 -0.70 -8.09
CA ALA A 28 -15.78 -2.05 -8.62
C ALA A 28 -15.63 -3.16 -7.57
N ILE A 29 -15.03 -2.87 -6.41
CA ILE A 29 -14.93 -3.83 -5.30
C ILE A 29 -16.32 -4.21 -4.79
N LEU A 30 -17.24 -3.24 -4.67
CA LEU A 30 -18.60 -3.50 -4.20
C LEU A 30 -19.39 -4.34 -5.20
N ASP A 31 -19.20 -4.10 -6.51
CA ASP A 31 -19.86 -4.88 -7.57
C ASP A 31 -19.38 -6.34 -7.61
N LEU A 32 -18.12 -6.59 -7.24
CA LEU A 32 -17.51 -7.91 -7.23
C LEU A 32 -17.73 -8.68 -5.92
N TRP A 33 -18.06 -7.98 -4.84
CA TRP A 33 -18.24 -8.56 -3.52
C TRP A 33 -19.52 -9.41 -3.45
N LYS A 34 -19.38 -10.63 -2.94
CA LYS A 34 -20.43 -11.65 -2.83
C LYS A 34 -20.56 -12.13 -1.38
N ASP A 35 -20.71 -11.18 -0.47
CA ASP A 35 -20.85 -11.42 0.97
C ASP A 35 -19.67 -12.16 1.62
N GLU A 36 -18.47 -12.08 1.02
CA GLU A 36 -17.29 -12.68 1.63
C GLU A 36 -16.99 -12.05 2.99
N LYS A 37 -16.69 -12.90 3.97
CA LYS A 37 -16.37 -12.47 5.34
C LYS A 37 -15.04 -11.73 5.46
N VAL A 38 -14.14 -11.91 4.51
CA VAL A 38 -12.81 -11.28 4.50
C VAL A 38 -12.50 -10.74 3.12
N VAL A 39 -12.19 -9.44 3.08
CA VAL A 39 -11.75 -8.71 1.89
C VAL A 39 -10.34 -8.18 2.16
N ALA A 40 -9.37 -8.62 1.39
CA ALA A 40 -8.00 -8.11 1.44
C ALA A 40 -7.77 -7.15 0.28
N ILE A 41 -7.26 -5.96 0.56
CA ILE A 41 -6.96 -4.91 -0.40
C ILE A 41 -5.46 -4.66 -0.36
N ASP A 42 -4.78 -4.94 -1.47
CA ASP A 42 -3.34 -4.72 -1.59
C ASP A 42 -3.03 -3.48 -2.44
N GLU A 43 -1.89 -2.86 -2.19
CA GLU A 43 -1.43 -1.63 -2.84
C GLU A 43 -2.46 -0.47 -2.76
N ALA A 44 -3.09 -0.32 -1.59
CA ALA A 44 -4.21 0.58 -1.36
C ALA A 44 -3.92 2.06 -1.69
N GLN A 45 -2.66 2.48 -1.67
CA GLN A 45 -2.24 3.83 -2.00
C GLN A 45 -2.53 4.24 -3.46
N PHE A 46 -2.76 3.27 -4.36
CA PHE A 46 -3.08 3.54 -5.76
C PHE A 46 -4.58 3.65 -6.04
N PHE A 47 -5.44 3.36 -5.07
CA PHE A 47 -6.87 3.57 -5.24
C PHE A 47 -7.24 5.06 -5.14
N ASP A 48 -8.38 5.40 -5.74
CA ASP A 48 -9.01 6.69 -5.56
C ASP A 48 -9.58 6.87 -4.13
N ALA A 49 -10.08 8.06 -3.83
CA ALA A 49 -10.65 8.38 -2.51
C ALA A 49 -11.94 7.60 -2.19
N GLU A 50 -12.59 6.98 -3.18
CA GLU A 50 -13.82 6.22 -2.97
C GLU A 50 -13.54 4.94 -2.16
N ILE A 51 -12.28 4.48 -2.10
CA ILE A 51 -11.89 3.33 -1.28
C ILE A 51 -12.26 3.48 0.21
N ILE A 52 -12.33 4.71 0.72
CA ILE A 52 -12.78 4.99 2.08
C ILE A 52 -14.26 4.59 2.25
N ASN A 53 -15.13 5.00 1.32
CA ASN A 53 -16.56 4.67 1.37
C ASN A 53 -16.78 3.18 1.17
N VAL A 54 -16.05 2.56 0.25
CA VAL A 54 -16.09 1.11 -0.01
C VAL A 54 -15.73 0.33 1.26
N CYS A 55 -14.65 0.69 1.95
CA CYS A 55 -14.26 0.00 3.19
C CYS A 55 -15.33 0.16 4.28
N ASN A 56 -15.90 1.36 4.43
CA ASN A 56 -16.98 1.61 5.39
C ASN A 56 -18.23 0.78 5.09
N GLU A 57 -18.65 0.70 3.82
CA GLU A 57 -19.85 -0.08 3.44
C GLU A 57 -19.61 -1.58 3.62
N LEU A 58 -18.44 -2.11 3.23
CA LEU A 58 -18.09 -3.50 3.48
C LEU A 58 -18.08 -3.83 4.98
N SER A 59 -17.49 -2.97 5.81
CA SER A 59 -17.40 -3.17 7.27
C SER A 59 -18.79 -3.15 7.91
N LYS A 60 -19.62 -2.18 7.52
CA LYS A 60 -21.01 -2.04 7.95
C LYS A 60 -21.85 -3.28 7.62
N ASN A 61 -21.56 -3.98 6.52
CA ASN A 61 -22.23 -5.22 6.13
C ASN A 61 -21.54 -6.49 6.70
N GLY A 62 -20.61 -6.34 7.65
CA GLY A 62 -20.03 -7.43 8.42
C GLY A 62 -18.83 -8.12 7.75
N ALA A 63 -18.23 -7.52 6.72
CA ALA A 63 -16.97 -7.99 6.17
C ALA A 63 -15.79 -7.46 7.00
N ARG A 64 -14.80 -8.33 7.26
CA ARG A 64 -13.50 -7.91 7.79
C ARG A 64 -12.61 -7.46 6.64
N ILE A 65 -12.19 -6.20 6.65
CA ILE A 65 -11.26 -5.67 5.65
C ILE A 65 -9.82 -5.71 6.17
N ILE A 66 -8.89 -6.18 5.35
CA ILE A 66 -7.45 -6.14 5.59
C ILE A 66 -6.82 -5.30 4.49
N ILE A 67 -6.20 -4.18 4.85
CA ILE A 67 -5.65 -3.24 3.89
C ILE A 67 -4.12 -3.23 4.02
N ALA A 68 -3.42 -3.35 2.90
CA ALA A 68 -1.98 -3.20 2.78
C ALA A 68 -1.66 -2.10 1.77
N GLY A 69 -0.62 -1.30 2.05
CA GLY A 69 -0.18 -0.23 1.17
C GLY A 69 0.92 0.63 1.78
N LEU A 70 1.53 1.46 0.95
CA LEU A 70 2.55 2.43 1.35
C LEU A 70 1.90 3.66 1.98
N ASP A 71 2.23 3.98 3.22
CA ASP A 71 1.68 5.16 3.91
C ASP A 71 2.28 6.48 3.42
N MET A 72 3.48 6.44 2.84
CA MET A 72 4.18 7.60 2.27
C MET A 72 4.79 7.26 0.90
N ASP A 73 4.92 8.28 0.05
CA ASP A 73 5.65 8.19 -1.22
C ASP A 73 7.18 8.33 -1.00
N PHE A 74 7.95 8.36 -2.10
CA PHE A 74 9.41 8.49 -2.04
C PHE A 74 9.90 9.84 -1.52
N GLN A 75 9.04 10.87 -1.53
CA GLN A 75 9.29 12.21 -0.99
C GLN A 75 8.94 12.30 0.50
N GLY A 76 8.44 11.21 1.09
CA GLY A 76 8.03 11.17 2.49
C GLY A 76 6.74 11.94 2.76
N VAL A 77 5.94 12.22 1.74
CA VAL A 77 4.60 12.80 1.89
C VAL A 77 3.55 11.69 1.90
N PRO A 78 2.38 11.90 2.53
CA PRO A 78 1.38 10.85 2.62
C PRO A 78 0.88 10.38 1.24
N PHE A 79 0.72 9.08 1.04
CA PHE A 79 0.42 8.50 -0.27
C PHE A 79 -1.07 8.21 -0.44
N GLY A 80 -1.71 8.94 -1.36
CA GLY A 80 -3.05 8.61 -1.85
C GLY A 80 -4.08 8.59 -0.72
N PRO A 81 -4.98 7.60 -0.66
CA PRO A 81 -6.03 7.50 0.35
C PRO A 81 -5.54 6.97 1.71
N MET A 82 -4.27 6.55 1.83
CA MET A 82 -3.76 5.91 3.03
C MET A 82 -3.94 6.71 4.33
N PRO A 83 -3.75 8.05 4.37
CA PRO A 83 -3.98 8.81 5.60
C PRO A 83 -5.40 8.69 6.14
N ASN A 84 -6.38 8.71 5.23
CA ASN A 84 -7.78 8.58 5.59
C ASN A 84 -8.10 7.15 6.01
N LEU A 85 -7.57 6.15 5.31
CA LEU A 85 -7.72 4.73 5.69
C LEU A 85 -7.15 4.45 7.09
N LEU A 86 -5.97 5.00 7.40
CA LEU A 86 -5.36 4.91 8.73
C LEU A 86 -6.21 5.58 9.81
N SER A 87 -6.93 6.65 9.48
CA SER A 87 -7.76 7.39 10.44
C SER A 87 -9.05 6.67 10.84
N ILE A 88 -9.61 5.86 9.92
CA ILE A 88 -10.88 5.15 10.15
C ILE A 88 -10.68 3.70 10.61
N ALA A 89 -9.48 3.13 10.45
CA ALA A 89 -9.21 1.73 10.77
C ALA A 89 -9.26 1.46 12.28
N GLU A 90 -9.88 0.34 12.68
CA GLU A 90 -9.90 -0.11 14.07
C GLU A 90 -8.51 -0.57 14.55
N TYR A 91 -7.69 -1.10 13.64
CA TYR A 91 -6.35 -1.58 13.91
C TYR A 91 -5.37 -1.10 12.84
N VAL A 92 -4.28 -0.49 13.29
CA VAL A 92 -3.18 -0.02 12.43
C VAL A 92 -1.89 -0.69 12.84
N THR A 93 -1.24 -1.37 11.89
CA THR A 93 0.11 -1.92 12.09
C THR A 93 1.06 -1.24 11.10
N LYS A 94 2.00 -0.46 11.63
CA LYS A 94 3.07 0.17 10.83
C LYS A 94 4.31 -0.71 10.83
N VAL A 95 4.54 -1.37 9.71
CA VAL A 95 5.73 -2.20 9.49
C VAL A 95 6.93 -1.34 9.12
N HIS A 96 8.11 -1.79 9.51
CA HIS A 96 9.37 -1.08 9.26
C HIS A 96 10.35 -2.02 8.56
N ALA A 97 11.08 -1.49 7.59
CA ALA A 97 12.21 -2.18 6.98
C ALA A 97 13.49 -1.96 7.82
N ILE A 98 14.62 -2.49 7.37
CA ILE A 98 15.94 -2.19 7.92
C ILE A 98 16.63 -1.14 7.05
N CYS A 99 17.16 -0.09 7.68
CA CYS A 99 17.88 0.98 7.00
C CYS A 99 19.18 0.46 6.40
N LEU A 100 19.30 0.49 5.08
CA LEU A 100 20.49 0.05 4.36
C LEU A 100 21.69 1.02 4.51
N SER A 101 21.57 2.09 5.28
CA SER A 101 22.68 3.01 5.59
C SER A 101 23.24 2.84 7.00
N CYS A 102 22.44 2.39 7.97
CA CYS A 102 22.87 2.36 9.38
C CYS A 102 22.30 1.22 10.22
N GLY A 103 21.45 0.35 9.66
CA GLY A 103 20.87 -0.80 10.38
C GLY A 103 19.67 -0.48 11.28
N ASN A 104 19.34 0.79 11.53
CA ASN A 104 18.14 1.18 12.30
C ASN A 104 16.84 0.88 11.54
N LEU A 105 15.70 0.96 12.23
CA LEU A 105 14.38 0.88 11.60
C LEU A 105 14.21 1.94 10.50
N ALA A 106 13.84 1.49 9.31
CA ALA A 106 13.57 2.32 8.14
C ALA A 106 12.07 2.55 7.95
N GLN A 107 11.74 3.78 7.55
CA GLN A 107 10.37 4.21 7.31
C GLN A 107 10.21 4.95 5.97
N PHE A 108 11.31 5.27 5.28
CA PHE A 108 11.30 6.00 4.01
C PHE A 108 11.78 5.09 2.87
N SER A 109 11.08 5.13 1.75
CA SER A 109 11.47 4.48 0.50
C SER A 109 12.22 5.49 -0.37
N HIS A 110 13.53 5.62 -0.17
CA HIS A 110 14.33 6.59 -0.92
C HIS A 110 14.59 6.10 -2.35
N ARG A 111 14.11 6.83 -3.35
CA ARG A 111 14.40 6.53 -4.75
C ARG A 111 15.84 6.94 -5.12
N THR A 112 16.58 6.04 -5.78
CA THR A 112 17.99 6.23 -6.14
C THR A 112 18.21 6.70 -7.59
N VAL A 113 17.18 6.70 -8.43
CA VAL A 113 17.21 7.18 -9.81
C VAL A 113 16.59 8.58 -9.94
N GLY A 114 17.06 9.36 -10.91
CA GLY A 114 16.66 10.76 -11.13
C GLY A 114 15.32 10.96 -11.86
N GLU A 115 14.52 9.91 -12.05
CA GLU A 115 13.22 10.01 -12.71
C GLU A 115 12.15 10.59 -11.79
N LYS A 116 11.35 11.51 -12.34
CA LYS A 116 10.38 12.33 -11.61
C LYS A 116 8.98 11.70 -11.49
N GLU A 117 8.72 10.57 -12.14
CA GLU A 117 7.39 9.94 -12.12
C GLU A 117 7.06 9.41 -10.72
N GLN A 118 5.86 9.64 -10.20
CA GLN A 118 5.53 9.24 -8.82
C GLN A 118 5.63 7.71 -8.57
N VAL A 119 5.56 6.90 -9.63
CA VAL A 119 5.55 5.43 -9.55
C VAL A 119 6.62 4.84 -10.48
N LEU A 120 7.45 3.94 -9.97
CA LEU A 120 8.31 3.08 -10.79
C LEU A 120 8.02 1.63 -10.37
N VAL A 121 7.17 0.95 -11.16
CA VAL A 121 6.74 -0.43 -10.89
C VAL A 121 7.82 -1.40 -11.35
N GLY A 122 8.14 -2.40 -10.52
CA GLY A 122 9.13 -3.45 -10.85
C GLY A 122 10.59 -3.07 -10.59
N ALA A 123 10.85 -1.87 -10.10
CA ALA A 123 12.18 -1.33 -9.90
C ALA A 123 12.71 -1.51 -8.45
N VAL A 124 12.73 -2.75 -7.94
CA VAL A 124 13.23 -3.04 -6.57
C VAL A 124 14.66 -2.51 -6.36
N ASN A 125 15.46 -2.48 -7.43
CA ASN A 125 16.83 -1.96 -7.40
C ASN A 125 16.94 -0.43 -7.33
N GLU A 126 15.83 0.28 -7.45
CA GLU A 126 15.77 1.74 -7.52
C GLU A 126 15.23 2.39 -6.23
N TYR A 127 14.89 1.59 -5.22
CA TYR A 127 14.43 2.06 -3.92
C TYR A 127 15.31 1.53 -2.79
N LYS A 128 15.73 2.42 -1.89
CA LYS A 128 16.52 2.13 -0.71
C LYS A 128 15.71 2.45 0.55
N PRO A 129 15.42 1.47 1.44
CA PRO A 129 14.79 1.77 2.71
C PRO A 129 15.77 2.52 3.62
N LEU A 130 15.36 3.69 4.09
CA LEU A 130 16.15 4.56 4.97
C LEU A 130 15.39 4.91 6.26
N CYS A 131 16.14 5.04 7.34
CA CYS A 131 15.65 5.70 8.55
C CYS A 131 15.60 7.22 8.34
N ARG A 132 14.84 7.92 9.19
CA ARG A 132 14.64 9.38 9.09
C ARG A 132 15.94 10.18 9.03
N SER A 133 16.90 9.84 9.88
CA SER A 133 18.18 10.57 9.94
C SER A 133 19.05 10.33 8.71
N CYS A 134 19.02 9.14 8.11
CA CYS A 134 19.73 8.87 6.86
C CYS A 134 19.02 9.48 5.65
N TYR A 135 17.68 9.47 5.63
CA TYR A 135 16.87 10.10 4.58
C TYR A 135 17.18 11.60 4.49
N ASN A 136 17.04 12.34 5.60
CA ASN A 136 17.24 13.79 5.65
C ASN A 136 18.68 14.27 5.36
N LYS A 137 19.67 13.37 5.36
CA LYS A 137 21.06 13.70 4.98
C LYS A 137 21.25 13.75 3.46
N LEU A 138 20.36 13.12 2.72
CA LEU A 138 20.38 13.13 1.26
C LEU A 138 19.65 14.38 0.79
N LYS A 139 20.19 15.06 -0.23
CA LYS A 139 19.44 16.13 -0.90
C LYS A 139 18.38 15.45 -1.77
N HIS A 140 17.11 15.79 -1.52
CA HIS A 140 15.97 15.31 -2.30
C HIS A 140 15.71 16.23 -3.50
#